data_AF-A0A660ZKL4-F1
#
_entry.id   AF-A0A660ZKL4-F1
#
_cell.length_a   1.000
_cell.length_b   1.000
_cell.length_c   1.000
_cell.angle_alpha   90.00
_cell.angle_beta   90.00
_cell.angle_gamma   90.00
#
_symmetry.space_group_name_H-M   'P 1'
#
loop_
_entity.id
_entity.type
_entity.pdbx_description
1 polymer ?
#
loop_
_entity_poly.entity_id
_entity_poly.type
_entity_poly.pdbx_seq_one_letter_code
_entity_poly.pdbx_strand_id
1 'polypeptide(L)'
;MFEGAPSEKLHYYAELRFRTFGFPGISSLSDLQRKEKDRVFPYSLELKEAYADIYGFLLDDLDLRIGKQIIAWGTADKINPTSNLSPYDLEDFFDFGAKLGVNSLRATYTKDPWSFDLCFVPVFTPSTMPPPEYADVLFGGTGLSGDYQIRNFSDTIMMPENKITEASEAGSRVSTNIYNWDLSLSYFHGYIGFPLAEKAEMIPDSSSGTVDVRTFLSYPEVDVIGADFSGS
;
A
#
# COMPACT_ATOMS: atom_id res chain seq x y z
N MET A 1 2.57 -17.15 13.35
CA MET A 1 3.73 -16.32 13.68
C MET A 1 4.91 -17.26 13.89
N PHE A 2 5.96 -17.12 13.09
CA PHE A 2 7.23 -17.80 13.31
C PHE A 2 8.23 -16.74 13.73
N GLU A 3 8.67 -16.80 14.98
CA GLU A 3 9.62 -15.87 15.59
C GLU A 3 10.76 -16.70 16.16
N GLY A 4 11.98 -16.23 15.98
CA GLY A 4 13.14 -16.81 16.65
C GLY A 4 14.29 -15.82 16.67
N ALA A 5 15.07 -15.89 17.75
CA ALA A 5 16.24 -15.05 17.98
C ALA A 5 17.52 -15.86 17.73
N PRO A 6 18.06 -15.91 16.50
CA PRO A 6 19.35 -16.51 16.23
C PRO A 6 20.45 -15.49 16.58
N SER A 7 20.90 -15.47 17.83
CA SER A 7 21.92 -14.56 18.42
C SER A 7 21.42 -13.18 18.87
N GLU A 8 22.18 -12.52 19.76
CA GLU A 8 21.87 -11.17 20.30
C GLU A 8 21.76 -10.08 19.24
N LYS A 9 22.27 -10.32 18.01
CA LYS A 9 22.36 -9.31 16.94
C LYS A 9 21.46 -9.56 15.74
N LEU A 10 20.68 -10.64 15.73
CA LEU A 10 19.83 -10.97 14.60
C LEU A 10 18.46 -11.45 15.09
N HIS A 11 17.42 -10.85 14.53
CA HIS A 11 16.03 -11.23 14.75
C HIS A 11 15.35 -11.47 13.40
N TYR A 12 14.44 -12.43 13.32
CA TYR A 12 13.63 -12.64 12.12
C TYR A 12 12.15 -12.77 12.49
N TYR A 13 11.31 -12.25 11.61
CA TYR A 13 9.87 -12.25 11.77
C TYR A 13 9.20 -12.70 10.47
N ALA A 14 8.16 -13.53 10.58
CA ALA A 14 7.27 -13.84 9.48
C ALA A 14 5.81 -14.00 9.93
N GLU A 15 4.92 -13.35 9.18
CA GLU A 15 3.48 -13.40 9.36
C GLU A 15 2.80 -13.87 8.07
N LEU A 16 2.02 -14.96 8.20
CA LEU A 16 1.16 -15.47 7.15
C LEU A 16 -0.30 -15.21 7.53
N ARG A 17 -1.06 -14.65 6.59
CA ARG A 17 -2.51 -14.43 6.70
C ARG A 17 -3.23 -15.39 5.77
N PHE A 18 -4.10 -16.21 6.34
CA PHE A 18 -5.02 -17.04 5.56
C PHE A 18 -6.33 -16.28 5.37
N ARG A 19 -6.78 -16.17 4.12
CA ARG A 19 -7.99 -15.46 3.71
C ARG A 19 -8.95 -16.41 3.03
N THR A 20 -10.24 -16.22 3.23
CA THR A 20 -11.31 -16.92 2.52
C THR A 20 -12.34 -15.92 2.03
N PHE A 21 -12.77 -16.06 0.78
CA PHE A 21 -13.70 -15.16 0.10
C PHE A 21 -15.06 -15.83 -0.13
N GLY A 22 -15.38 -16.87 0.65
CA GLY A 22 -16.68 -17.54 0.64
C GLY A 22 -16.76 -18.70 -0.36
N PHE A 23 -17.66 -18.59 -1.35
CA PHE A 23 -18.03 -19.68 -2.26
C PHE A 23 -17.34 -19.55 -3.64
N PRO A 24 -17.19 -20.66 -4.39
CA PRO A 24 -16.59 -20.63 -5.72
C PRO A 24 -17.33 -19.67 -6.67
N GLY A 25 -16.60 -18.69 -7.22
CA GLY A 25 -17.13 -17.66 -8.12
C GLY A 25 -16.88 -17.99 -9.59
N ILE A 26 -17.45 -19.08 -10.09
CA ILE A 26 -17.22 -19.58 -11.47
C ILE A 26 -18.31 -19.04 -12.39
N SER A 27 -17.94 -18.25 -13.40
CA SER A 27 -18.87 -17.70 -14.40
C SER A 27 -18.54 -18.09 -15.84
N SER A 28 -17.34 -18.64 -16.07
CA SER A 28 -16.87 -19.02 -17.41
C SER A 28 -16.04 -20.30 -17.40
N LEU A 29 -15.86 -20.93 -18.58
CA LEU A 29 -14.92 -22.03 -18.74
C LEU A 29 -13.48 -21.59 -18.43
N SER A 30 -13.14 -20.34 -18.74
CA SER A 30 -11.83 -19.76 -18.45
C SER A 30 -11.51 -19.81 -16.97
N ASP A 31 -12.49 -19.56 -16.09
CA ASP A 31 -12.31 -19.64 -14.63
C ASP A 31 -11.92 -21.05 -14.16
N LEU A 32 -12.44 -22.09 -14.81
CA LEU A 32 -12.11 -23.50 -14.51
C LEU A 32 -10.73 -23.91 -15.04
N GLN A 33 -10.18 -23.16 -15.99
CA GLN A 33 -8.88 -23.42 -16.62
C GLN A 33 -7.74 -22.65 -15.94
N ARG A 34 -8.04 -21.75 -14.99
CA ARG A 34 -7.05 -20.99 -14.24
C ARG A 34 -6.16 -21.91 -13.41
N LYS A 35 -4.84 -21.70 -13.50
CA LYS A 35 -3.85 -22.54 -12.79
C LYS A 35 -3.85 -22.28 -11.29
N GLU A 36 -4.21 -21.06 -10.90
CA GLU A 36 -4.24 -20.57 -9.53
C GLU A 36 -5.37 -21.23 -8.73
N LYS A 37 -6.41 -21.72 -9.41
CA LYS A 37 -7.62 -22.34 -8.83
C LYS A 37 -8.38 -21.44 -7.84
N ASP A 38 -8.06 -20.15 -7.79
CA ASP A 38 -8.64 -19.13 -6.91
C ASP A 38 -10.15 -18.96 -7.11
N ARG A 39 -10.66 -19.21 -8.34
CA ARG A 39 -12.09 -19.20 -8.64
C ARG A 39 -12.84 -20.42 -8.08
N VAL A 40 -12.17 -21.56 -7.97
CA VAL A 40 -12.75 -22.83 -7.49
C VAL A 40 -12.57 -22.97 -5.98
N PHE A 41 -11.41 -22.54 -5.48
CA PHE A 41 -11.04 -22.51 -4.08
C PHE A 41 -10.73 -21.05 -3.71
N PRO A 42 -11.75 -20.27 -3.31
CA PRO A 42 -11.61 -18.85 -3.05
C PRO A 42 -10.96 -18.62 -1.68
N TYR A 43 -9.76 -19.15 -1.49
CA TYR A 43 -8.91 -18.85 -0.35
C TYR A 43 -7.54 -18.38 -0.85
N SER A 44 -6.85 -17.60 -0.04
CA SER A 44 -5.52 -17.10 -0.35
C SER A 44 -4.64 -17.20 0.89
N LEU A 45 -3.39 -17.58 0.69
CA LEU A 45 -2.35 -17.43 1.69
C LEU A 45 -1.51 -16.20 1.30
N GLU A 46 -1.48 -15.23 2.19
CA GLU A 46 -0.72 -14.00 2.02
C GLU A 46 0.46 -13.99 2.99
N LEU A 47 1.67 -13.69 2.50
CA LEU A 47 2.79 -13.33 3.34
C LEU A 47 2.68 -11.84 3.67
N LYS A 48 2.20 -11.50 4.86
CA LYS A 48 1.94 -10.11 5.24
C LYS A 48 3.24 -9.38 5.53
N GLU A 49 4.08 -9.98 6.35
CA GLU A 49 5.44 -9.51 6.67
C GLU A 49 6.41 -10.69 6.71
N ALA A 50 7.64 -10.44 6.30
CA ALA A 50 8.77 -11.35 6.38
C ALA A 50 10.07 -10.55 6.30
N TYR A 51 10.73 -10.36 7.44
CA TYR A 51 11.95 -9.54 7.50
C TYR A 51 12.97 -10.09 8.49
N ALA A 52 14.20 -9.63 8.33
CA ALA A 52 15.30 -9.84 9.27
C ALA A 52 15.80 -8.49 9.78
N ASP A 53 16.00 -8.40 11.09
CA ASP A 53 16.61 -7.30 11.81
C ASP A 53 18.05 -7.64 12.18
N ILE A 54 18.99 -6.75 11.87
CA ILE A 54 20.39 -6.85 12.21
C ILE A 54 20.71 -5.68 13.15
N TYR A 55 20.91 -5.98 14.42
CA TYR A 55 21.19 -4.99 15.45
C TYR A 55 22.67 -4.65 15.53
N GLY A 56 22.97 -3.37 15.71
CA GLY A 56 24.35 -2.89 15.84
C GLY A 56 25.20 -3.10 14.57
N PHE A 57 24.60 -2.89 13.39
CA PHE A 57 25.26 -3.01 12.09
C PHE A 57 26.23 -1.83 11.87
N LEU A 58 27.54 -2.12 11.76
CA LEU A 58 28.65 -1.15 11.65
C LEU A 58 28.85 -0.24 12.87
N LEU A 59 27.78 0.16 13.57
CA LEU A 59 27.76 0.96 14.79
C LEU A 59 26.79 0.32 15.78
N ASP A 60 27.08 0.39 17.09
CA ASP A 60 26.22 -0.22 18.12
C ASP A 60 24.80 0.38 18.16
N ASP A 61 24.66 1.63 17.71
CA ASP A 61 23.41 2.41 17.69
C ASP A 61 22.67 2.34 16.33
N LEU A 62 23.16 1.54 15.36
CA LEU A 62 22.59 1.44 14.01
C LEU A 62 22.00 0.05 13.75
N ASP A 63 20.70 -0.01 13.51
CA ASP A 63 19.98 -1.24 13.19
C ASP A 63 19.54 -1.25 11.73
N LEU A 64 19.57 -2.42 11.10
CA LEU A 64 19.07 -2.63 9.73
C LEU A 64 17.94 -3.64 9.71
N ARG A 65 16.87 -3.33 8.98
CA ARG A 65 15.78 -4.25 8.67
C ARG A 65 15.67 -4.47 7.17
N ILE A 66 15.63 -5.73 6.75
CA ILE A 66 15.57 -6.12 5.33
C ILE A 66 14.44 -7.13 5.14
N GLY A 67 13.54 -6.86 4.19
CA GLY A 67 12.48 -7.78 3.79
C GLY A 67 11.12 -7.10 3.60
N LYS A 68 10.07 -7.91 3.56
CA LYS A 68 8.69 -7.42 3.48
C LYS A 68 8.22 -6.96 4.86
N GLN A 69 7.91 -5.68 5.02
CA GLN A 69 7.59 -5.07 6.31
C GLN A 69 6.53 -3.99 6.16
N ILE A 70 5.77 -3.74 7.21
CA ILE A 70 4.84 -2.61 7.29
C ILE A 70 5.57 -1.44 7.98
N ILE A 71 5.65 -0.30 7.29
CA ILE A 71 6.31 0.91 7.79
C ILE A 71 5.23 1.97 8.06
N ALA A 72 4.93 2.16 9.35
CA ALA A 72 4.01 3.19 9.82
C ALA A 72 4.77 4.28 10.56
N TRP A 73 4.65 5.52 10.07
CA TRP A 73 5.13 6.72 10.73
C TRP A 73 3.95 7.58 11.17
N GLY A 74 4.14 8.40 12.21
CA GLY A 74 3.11 9.25 12.78
C GLY A 74 2.28 8.57 13.86
N THR A 75 1.45 9.36 14.52
CA THR A 75 0.68 8.98 15.72
C THR A 75 -0.82 8.78 15.45
N ALA A 76 -1.27 8.99 14.20
CA ALA A 76 -2.67 8.83 13.83
C ALA A 76 -3.03 7.35 13.59
N ASP A 77 -4.13 6.89 14.20
CA ASP A 77 -4.47 5.46 14.30
C ASP A 77 -5.08 4.83 13.03
N LYS A 78 -5.66 5.60 12.11
CA LYS A 78 -6.41 5.05 10.95
C LYS A 78 -5.96 5.61 9.60
N ILE A 79 -6.15 6.90 9.41
CA ILE A 79 -5.64 7.60 8.22
C ILE A 79 -4.53 8.49 8.71
N ASN A 80 -3.31 8.16 8.31
CA ASN A 80 -2.13 8.84 8.78
C ASN A 80 -1.42 9.51 7.59
N PRO A 81 -1.48 10.85 7.50
CA PRO A 81 -0.87 11.60 6.41
C PRO A 81 0.65 11.47 6.31
N THR A 82 1.32 11.02 7.38
CA THR A 82 2.79 10.85 7.41
C THR A 82 3.22 9.39 7.17
N SER A 83 2.28 8.43 7.18
CA SER A 83 2.51 7.03 6.83
C SER A 83 2.29 6.76 5.33
N ASN A 84 3.29 7.13 4.53
CA ASN A 84 3.23 7.03 3.07
C ASN A 84 3.99 5.83 2.47
N LEU A 85 4.94 5.23 3.20
CA LEU A 85 5.79 4.14 2.70
C LEU A 85 5.06 2.80 2.49
N SER A 86 4.10 2.48 3.36
CA SER A 86 3.25 1.31 3.20
C SER A 86 1.90 1.75 2.64
N PRO A 87 1.44 1.18 1.50
CA PRO A 87 0.15 1.48 0.91
C PRO A 87 -0.98 0.84 1.74
N TYR A 88 -2.22 1.27 1.51
CA TYR A 88 -3.38 0.77 2.25
C TYR A 88 -3.86 -0.59 1.70
N ASP A 89 -4.36 -1.43 2.58
CA ASP A 89 -5.12 -2.64 2.25
C ASP A 89 -6.61 -2.37 2.51
N LEU A 90 -7.33 -1.87 1.50
CA LEU A 90 -8.76 -1.56 1.63
C LEU A 90 -9.65 -2.76 1.26
N GLU A 91 -9.11 -3.98 1.26
CA GLU A 91 -9.88 -5.19 1.03
C GLU A 91 -11.02 -5.34 2.05
N ASP A 92 -10.75 -5.03 3.32
CA ASP A 92 -11.74 -5.07 4.40
C ASP A 92 -12.40 -3.71 4.59
N PHE A 93 -13.70 -3.65 4.31
CA PHE A 93 -14.53 -2.47 4.52
C PHE A 93 -14.56 -1.99 5.99
N PHE A 94 -14.29 -2.86 6.97
CA PHE A 94 -14.30 -2.47 8.38
C PHE A 94 -12.94 -1.98 8.90
N ASP A 95 -11.86 -2.19 8.15
CA ASP A 95 -10.50 -1.82 8.53
C ASP A 95 -9.78 -0.99 7.46
N PHE A 96 -10.20 0.27 7.30
CA PHE A 96 -9.53 1.23 6.41
C PHE A 96 -8.11 1.63 6.85
N GLY A 97 -7.68 1.22 8.05
CA GLY A 97 -6.33 1.50 8.57
C GLY A 97 -5.30 0.43 8.19
N ALA A 98 -5.76 -0.71 7.67
CA ALA A 98 -4.87 -1.80 7.28
C ALA A 98 -3.87 -1.36 6.21
N LYS A 99 -2.64 -1.86 6.33
CA LYS A 99 -1.50 -1.54 5.46
C LYS A 99 -0.92 -2.82 4.87
N LEU A 100 -0.46 -2.73 3.63
CA LEU A 100 0.29 -3.81 2.99
C LEU A 100 1.77 -3.72 3.38
N GLY A 101 2.38 -4.88 3.60
CA GLY A 101 3.84 -4.96 3.71
C GLY A 101 4.49 -4.68 2.36
N VAL A 102 5.58 -3.92 2.37
CA VAL A 102 6.40 -3.62 1.19
C VAL A 102 7.78 -4.24 1.35
N ASN A 103 8.37 -4.72 0.26
CA ASN A 103 9.77 -5.13 0.29
C ASN A 103 10.62 -3.87 0.45
N SER A 104 11.42 -3.80 1.50
CA SER A 104 12.21 -2.60 1.76
C SER A 104 13.47 -2.87 2.55
N LEU A 105 14.37 -1.89 2.48
CA LEU A 105 15.54 -1.73 3.31
C LEU A 105 15.27 -0.56 4.26
N ARG A 106 15.44 -0.80 5.55
CA ARG A 106 15.27 0.22 6.59
C ARG A 106 16.50 0.27 7.47
N ALA A 107 16.95 1.47 7.77
CA ALA A 107 18.07 1.74 8.66
C ALA A 107 17.62 2.69 9.76
N THR A 108 17.76 2.27 11.01
CA THR A 108 17.36 3.07 12.18
C THR A 108 18.59 3.32 13.03
N TYR A 109 18.93 4.59 13.23
CA TYR A 109 20.02 5.02 14.11
C TYR A 109 19.44 5.75 15.31
N THR A 110 19.65 5.20 16.50
CA THR A 110 19.05 5.72 17.74
C THR A 110 20.15 6.15 18.70
N LYS A 111 20.16 7.44 19.05
CA LYS A 111 21.09 8.02 20.02
C LYS A 111 20.39 9.09 20.82
N ASP A 112 20.08 8.78 22.08
CA ASP A 112 19.28 9.62 22.95
C ASP A 112 19.70 11.11 22.92
N PRO A 113 18.75 12.05 22.77
CA PRO A 113 17.29 11.87 22.66
C PRO A 113 16.77 11.73 21.21
N TRP A 114 17.63 11.43 20.23
CA TRP A 114 17.30 11.45 18.81
C TRP A 114 17.19 10.05 18.22
N SER A 115 16.27 9.88 17.28
CA SER A 115 16.21 8.71 16.41
C SER A 115 16.07 9.14 14.97
N PHE A 116 16.85 8.51 14.10
CA PHE A 116 16.84 8.74 12.65
C PHE A 116 16.45 7.44 11.97
N ASP A 117 15.52 7.51 11.03
CA ASP A 117 14.98 6.36 10.33
C ASP A 117 15.01 6.64 8.83
N LEU A 118 15.65 5.74 8.07
CA LEU A 118 15.78 5.82 6.63
C LEU A 118 15.16 4.57 6.03
N CYS A 119 14.30 4.75 5.03
CA CYS A 119 13.61 3.66 4.35
C CYS A 119 13.78 3.77 2.85
N PHE A 120 13.99 2.63 2.20
CA PHE A 120 14.07 2.50 0.76
C PHE A 120 13.22 1.32 0.29
N VAL A 121 12.29 1.58 -0.61
CA VAL A 121 11.40 0.60 -1.25
C VAL A 121 11.84 0.54 -2.71
N PRO A 122 12.39 -0.58 -3.22
CA PRO A 122 12.90 -0.66 -4.58
C PRO A 122 11.80 -0.75 -5.65
N VAL A 123 10.58 -1.15 -5.26
CA VAL A 123 9.45 -1.36 -6.17
C VAL A 123 8.16 -0.87 -5.52
N PHE A 124 7.56 0.14 -6.13
CA PHE A 124 6.26 0.69 -5.77
C PHE A 124 5.20 -0.40 -5.75
N THR A 125 4.39 -0.40 -4.69
CA THR A 125 3.24 -1.28 -4.53
C THR A 125 1.99 -0.41 -4.36
N PRO A 126 0.97 -0.52 -5.21
CA PRO A 126 -0.25 0.27 -5.07
C PRO A 126 -1.12 -0.27 -3.94
N SER A 127 -2.05 0.57 -3.46
CA SER A 127 -3.05 0.15 -2.48
C SER A 127 -4.02 -0.86 -3.08
N THR A 128 -4.45 -1.83 -2.26
CA THR A 128 -5.54 -2.73 -2.66
C THR A 128 -6.86 -1.98 -2.52
N MET A 129 -7.68 -2.03 -3.57
CA MET A 129 -8.98 -1.37 -3.59
C MET A 129 -10.07 -2.29 -2.99
N PRO A 130 -11.17 -1.70 -2.48
CA PRO A 130 -12.31 -2.48 -2.01
C PRO A 130 -12.85 -3.42 -3.10
N PRO A 131 -13.31 -4.63 -2.73
CA PRO A 131 -13.96 -5.53 -3.66
C PRO A 131 -15.14 -4.87 -4.38
N PRO A 132 -15.43 -5.25 -5.65
CA PRO A 132 -16.49 -4.63 -6.44
C PRO A 132 -17.86 -4.60 -5.75
N GLU A 133 -18.17 -5.62 -4.95
CA GLU A 133 -19.40 -5.74 -4.16
C GLU A 133 -19.62 -4.58 -3.17
N TYR A 134 -18.54 -3.95 -2.72
CA TYR A 134 -18.56 -2.80 -1.81
C TYR A 134 -18.24 -1.48 -2.49
N ALA A 135 -17.68 -1.51 -3.71
CA ALA A 135 -17.26 -0.32 -4.43
C ALA A 135 -18.43 0.64 -4.71
N ASP A 136 -19.60 0.12 -5.09
CA ASP A 136 -20.78 0.96 -5.35
C ASP A 136 -21.27 1.71 -4.10
N VAL A 137 -21.21 1.06 -2.93
CA VAL A 137 -21.61 1.66 -1.64
C VAL A 137 -20.60 2.72 -1.20
N LEU A 138 -19.32 2.49 -1.44
CA LEU A 138 -18.23 3.40 -1.03
C LEU A 138 -18.09 4.61 -1.93
N PHE A 139 -18.24 4.43 -3.25
CA PHE A 139 -17.94 5.45 -4.24
C PHE A 139 -19.20 6.02 -4.92
N GLY A 140 -20.40 5.58 -4.51
CA GLY A 140 -21.66 6.26 -4.85
C GLY A 140 -22.21 5.99 -6.25
N GLY A 141 -21.81 4.90 -6.90
CA GLY A 141 -22.21 4.55 -8.26
C GLY A 141 -21.71 5.53 -9.33
N THR A 142 -21.48 5.07 -10.57
CA THR A 142 -20.96 5.89 -11.67
C THR A 142 -22.01 6.84 -12.29
N GLY A 143 -22.92 7.38 -11.48
CA GLY A 143 -24.11 8.10 -11.92
C GLY A 143 -23.81 9.34 -12.75
N LEU A 144 -23.55 9.17 -14.04
CA LEU A 144 -23.60 10.25 -15.02
C LEU A 144 -25.04 10.75 -15.05
N SER A 145 -25.26 11.99 -14.63
CA SER A 145 -26.54 12.67 -14.75
C SER A 145 -26.71 13.20 -16.17
N GLY A 146 -27.61 12.60 -16.97
CA GLY A 146 -27.96 13.04 -18.34
C GLY A 146 -28.71 11.99 -19.15
N ASP A 147 -29.06 12.32 -20.40
CA ASP A 147 -29.79 11.43 -21.34
C ASP A 147 -28.94 10.28 -21.89
N TYR A 148 -27.61 10.29 -21.64
CA TYR A 148 -26.69 9.26 -22.11
C TYR A 148 -26.59 8.12 -21.11
N GLN A 149 -26.88 6.90 -21.56
CA GLN A 149 -26.68 5.68 -20.77
C GLN A 149 -25.27 5.11 -21.04
N ILE A 150 -24.53 4.77 -19.99
CA ILE A 150 -23.23 4.08 -20.16
C ILE A 150 -23.52 2.68 -20.68
N ARG A 151 -22.93 2.34 -21.83
CA ARG A 151 -23.02 0.98 -22.39
C ARG A 151 -21.88 0.11 -21.89
N ASN A 152 -20.64 0.60 -21.98
CA ASN A 152 -19.45 -0.07 -21.49
C ASN A 152 -18.57 0.89 -20.70
N PHE A 153 -17.98 0.38 -19.62
CA PHE A 153 -16.93 1.04 -18.85
C PHE A 153 -15.68 0.15 -18.87
N SER A 154 -14.51 0.76 -19.11
CA SER A 154 -13.23 0.07 -19.06
C SER A 154 -12.15 0.99 -18.51
N ASP A 155 -11.22 0.44 -17.75
CA ASP A 155 -10.10 1.15 -17.16
C ASP A 155 -8.76 0.57 -17.62
N THR A 156 -7.72 1.41 -17.61
CA THR A 156 -6.34 1.03 -17.90
C THR A 156 -5.44 1.67 -16.87
N ILE A 157 -4.70 0.84 -16.14
CA ILE A 157 -3.78 1.28 -15.09
C ILE A 157 -2.37 1.41 -15.67
N MET A 158 -1.78 2.59 -15.52
CA MET A 158 -0.42 2.94 -15.92
C MET A 158 0.47 2.90 -14.68
N MET A 159 1.18 1.79 -14.52
CA MET A 159 2.18 1.62 -13.46
C MET A 159 3.47 2.37 -13.82
N PRO A 160 4.26 2.79 -12.82
CA PRO A 160 5.63 3.24 -13.06
C PRO A 160 6.44 2.15 -13.77
N GLU A 161 7.46 2.54 -14.54
CA GLU A 161 8.27 1.58 -15.29
C GLU A 161 8.97 0.61 -14.32
N ASN A 162 9.15 -0.65 -14.74
CA ASN A 162 9.87 -1.67 -13.95
C ASN A 162 11.39 -1.45 -13.93
N LYS A 163 11.83 -0.27 -13.51
CA LYS A 163 13.21 0.15 -13.30
C LYS A 163 13.34 0.72 -11.90
N ILE A 164 14.43 0.42 -11.20
CA ILE A 164 14.62 0.91 -9.84
C ILE A 164 14.59 2.44 -9.78
N THR A 165 15.02 3.15 -10.83
CA THR A 165 15.00 4.62 -10.90
C THR A 165 13.60 5.22 -11.07
N GLU A 166 12.63 4.42 -11.52
CA GLU A 166 11.26 4.84 -11.84
C GLU A 166 10.21 4.16 -10.97
N ALA A 167 10.60 3.19 -10.13
CA ALA A 167 9.68 2.46 -9.26
C ALA A 167 10.06 2.56 -7.79
N SER A 168 11.22 3.13 -7.46
CA SER A 168 11.65 3.19 -6.07
C SER A 168 11.00 4.33 -5.31
N GLU A 169 10.81 4.13 -4.03
CA GLU A 169 10.36 5.14 -3.07
C GLU A 169 11.36 5.21 -1.93
N ALA A 170 11.48 6.38 -1.33
CA ALA A 170 12.38 6.62 -0.22
C ALA A 170 11.71 7.51 0.82
N GLY A 171 12.11 7.31 2.07
CA GLY A 171 11.71 8.18 3.14
C GLY A 171 12.82 8.38 4.16
N SER A 172 12.77 9.52 4.83
CA SER A 172 13.52 9.75 6.06
C SER A 172 12.61 10.30 7.15
N ARG A 173 12.89 9.95 8.39
CA ARG A 173 12.22 10.50 9.57
C ARG A 173 13.25 10.76 10.66
N VAL A 174 13.12 11.91 11.31
CA VAL A 174 13.84 12.24 12.54
C VAL A 174 12.81 12.43 13.65
N SER A 175 13.06 11.85 14.80
CA SER A 175 12.22 12.01 15.99
C SER A 175 13.05 12.30 17.23
N THR A 176 12.45 12.98 18.18
CA THR A 176 13.07 13.26 19.48
C THR A 176 12.03 13.34 20.58
N ASN A 177 12.45 13.01 21.80
CA ASN A 177 11.66 13.26 23.01
C ASN A 177 12.30 14.42 23.80
N ILE A 178 11.57 15.51 23.97
CA ILE A 178 12.03 16.70 24.70
C ILE A 178 10.93 17.14 25.66
N TYR A 179 11.23 17.23 26.96
CA TYR A 179 10.28 17.67 28.00
C TYR A 179 8.93 16.91 28.00
N ASN A 180 8.94 15.58 27.84
CA ASN A 180 7.75 14.73 27.71
C ASN A 180 6.88 14.99 26.46
N TRP A 181 7.45 15.67 25.45
CA TRP A 181 6.86 15.75 24.12
C TRP A 181 7.66 14.88 23.15
N ASP A 182 6.97 13.99 22.45
CA ASP A 182 7.49 13.31 21.29
C ASP A 182 7.24 14.19 20.06
N LEU A 183 8.30 14.51 19.34
CA LEU A 183 8.25 15.29 18.11
C LEU A 183 8.85 14.46 16.98
N SER A 184 8.27 14.53 15.79
CA SER A 184 8.92 13.98 14.60
C SER A 184 8.68 14.79 13.34
N LEU A 185 9.67 14.76 12.46
CA LEU A 185 9.60 15.31 11.11
C LEU A 185 9.95 14.19 10.14
N SER A 186 9.17 14.06 9.06
CA SER A 186 9.37 13.06 8.03
C SER A 186 9.36 13.68 6.65
N TYR A 187 10.09 13.05 5.73
CA TYR A 187 10.06 13.32 4.30
C TYR A 187 9.88 12.00 3.56
N PHE A 188 9.00 12.00 2.56
CA PHE A 188 8.76 10.87 1.68
C PHE A 188 8.80 11.35 0.23
N HIS A 189 9.45 10.57 -0.62
CA HIS A 189 9.47 10.72 -2.07
C HIS A 189 9.08 9.39 -2.69
N GLY A 190 8.03 9.40 -3.51
CA GLY A 190 7.49 8.18 -4.11
C GLY A 190 6.17 8.46 -4.81
N TYR A 191 5.23 7.54 -4.75
CA TYR A 191 3.98 7.63 -5.49
C TYR A 191 2.77 7.77 -4.56
N ILE A 192 1.71 8.40 -5.07
CA ILE A 192 0.40 8.32 -4.41
C ILE A 192 -0.04 6.85 -4.45
N GLY A 193 -0.45 6.29 -3.31
CA GLY A 193 -0.84 4.87 -3.24
C GLY A 193 -2.17 4.52 -3.93
N PHE A 194 -2.93 5.52 -4.39
CA PHE A 194 -4.23 5.34 -5.06
C PHE A 194 -4.16 5.77 -6.53
N PRO A 195 -4.84 5.06 -7.44
CA PRO A 195 -4.86 5.41 -8.85
C PRO A 195 -5.65 6.71 -9.07
N LEU A 196 -5.06 7.66 -9.79
CA LEU A 196 -5.70 8.91 -10.17
C LEU A 196 -6.02 8.91 -11.66
N ALA A 197 -7.20 9.42 -12.02
CA ALA A 197 -7.61 9.51 -13.41
C ALA A 197 -6.84 10.61 -14.15
N GLU A 198 -6.03 10.22 -15.13
CA GLU A 198 -5.33 11.16 -16.02
C GLU A 198 -6.20 11.57 -17.20
N LYS A 199 -6.95 10.60 -17.74
CA LYS A 199 -7.72 10.80 -18.96
C LYS A 199 -8.99 9.96 -18.93
N ALA A 200 -10.08 10.53 -19.40
CA ALA A 200 -11.30 9.80 -19.75
C ALA A 200 -11.63 10.03 -21.23
N GLU A 201 -11.78 8.96 -21.98
CA GLU A 201 -12.28 8.96 -23.35
C GLU A 201 -13.75 8.56 -23.33
N MET A 202 -14.60 9.42 -23.89
CA MET A 202 -16.02 9.14 -24.09
C MET A 202 -16.26 8.94 -25.57
N ILE A 203 -16.75 7.76 -25.92
CA ILE A 203 -17.03 7.36 -27.31
C ILE A 203 -18.55 7.25 -27.44
N PRO A 204 -19.24 8.32 -27.85
CA PRO A 204 -20.70 8.31 -27.97
C PRO A 204 -21.13 7.46 -29.18
N ASP A 205 -22.14 6.63 -28.98
CA ASP A 205 -22.89 5.99 -30.05
C ASP A 205 -24.13 6.83 -30.36
N SER A 206 -24.00 7.65 -31.41
CA SER A 206 -25.05 8.58 -31.87
C SER A 206 -26.33 7.90 -32.34
N SER A 207 -26.32 6.57 -32.55
CA SER A 207 -27.50 5.81 -32.97
C SER A 207 -28.33 5.26 -31.83
N SER A 208 -27.71 5.01 -30.66
CA SER A 208 -28.36 4.38 -29.51
C SER A 208 -28.52 5.31 -28.31
N GLY A 209 -27.96 6.52 -28.36
CA GLY A 209 -27.93 7.43 -27.21
C GLY A 209 -27.07 6.91 -26.06
N THR A 210 -26.19 5.94 -26.34
CA THR A 210 -25.30 5.36 -25.33
C THR A 210 -23.88 5.88 -25.49
N VAL A 211 -23.07 5.72 -24.45
CA VAL A 211 -21.66 6.13 -24.45
C VAL A 211 -20.79 5.00 -23.91
N ASP A 212 -19.69 4.72 -24.58
CA ASP A 212 -18.61 3.91 -24.01
C ASP A 212 -17.61 4.83 -23.32
N VAL A 213 -17.21 4.47 -22.11
CA VAL A 213 -16.25 5.24 -21.31
C VAL A 213 -14.99 4.41 -21.11
N ARG A 214 -13.84 5.00 -21.44
CA ARG A 214 -12.52 4.44 -21.15
C ARG A 214 -11.73 5.40 -20.27
N THR A 215 -11.28 4.93 -19.11
CA THR A 215 -10.47 5.72 -18.19
C THR A 215 -9.03 5.23 -18.14
N PHE A 216 -8.08 6.16 -18.14
CA PHE A 216 -6.67 5.89 -17.94
C PHE A 216 -6.29 6.42 -16.57
N LEU A 217 -5.79 5.52 -15.73
CA LEU A 217 -5.44 5.78 -14.35
C LEU A 217 -3.92 5.66 -14.19
N SER A 218 -3.30 6.50 -13.38
CA SER A 218 -1.88 6.42 -13.05
C SER A 218 -1.64 6.66 -11.57
N TYR A 219 -0.38 6.52 -11.16
CA TYR A 219 0.09 6.86 -9.82
C TYR A 219 1.10 8.00 -9.95
N PRO A 220 0.71 9.25 -9.68
CA PRO A 220 1.65 10.37 -9.77
C PRO A 220 2.71 10.35 -8.68
N GLU A 221 3.90 10.82 -9.03
CA GLU A 221 4.99 11.08 -8.09
C GLU A 221 4.66 12.24 -7.16
N VAL A 222 5.06 12.11 -5.89
CA VAL A 222 4.84 13.11 -4.85
C VAL A 222 6.01 13.20 -3.88
N ASP A 223 6.22 14.41 -3.39
CA ASP A 223 7.04 14.73 -2.24
C ASP A 223 6.14 15.12 -1.08
N VAL A 224 6.26 14.42 0.05
CA VAL A 224 5.44 14.65 1.25
C VAL A 224 6.35 15.00 2.42
N ILE A 225 6.11 16.17 3.02
CA ILE A 225 6.73 16.58 4.29
C ILE A 225 5.67 16.42 5.38
N GLY A 226 6.01 15.65 6.41
CA GLY A 226 5.15 15.36 7.55
C GLY A 226 5.77 15.86 8.85
N ALA A 227 4.93 16.28 9.79
CA ALA A 227 5.34 16.60 11.15
C ALA A 227 4.28 16.11 12.13
N ASP A 228 4.70 15.46 13.19
CA ASP A 228 3.82 14.88 14.21
C ASP A 228 4.33 15.25 15.60
N PHE A 229 3.40 15.41 16.54
CA PHE A 229 3.74 15.58 17.95
C PHE A 229 2.73 14.89 18.86
N SER A 230 3.19 14.42 20.02
CA SER A 230 2.33 13.94 21.10
C SER A 230 2.92 14.32 22.45
N GLY A 231 2.07 14.71 23.41
CA GLY A 231 2.46 15.06 24.77
C GLY A 231 1.69 14.21 25.78
N SER A 232 2.34 13.88 26.89
CA SER A 232 1.73 13.22 28.05
C SER A 232 1.24 14.22 29.10
#